data_AF-A0A537VJY5-F1
#
_entry.id   AF-A0A537VJY5-F1
#
_cell.length_a   1.000
_cell.length_b   1.000
_cell.length_c   1.000
_cell.angle_alpha   90.00
_cell.angle_beta   90.00
_cell.angle_gamma   90.00
#
_symmetry.space_group_name_H-M   'P 1'
#
loop_
_entity.id
_entity.type
_entity.pdbx_description
1 polymer ?
#
loop_
_entity_poly.entity_id
_entity_poly.type
_entity_poly.pdbx_seq_one_letter_code
_entity_poly.pdbx_strand_id
1 'polypeptide(L)' 'RAADPGLKRAELIREYRDKFSTPYAAAERGFVDEVIEPAETRPRLIRALRMLSTKRESVPARKHGNIPL' A
#
# COMPACT_ATOMS: atom_id res chain seq x y z
N ARG A 1 14.46 6.13 -33.57
CA ARG A 1 14.72 6.90 -32.33
C ARG A 1 13.65 7.97 -32.23
N ALA A 2 13.07 8.22 -31.06
CA ALA A 2 12.12 9.33 -30.88
C ALA A 2 12.79 10.66 -31.28
N ALA A 3 12.03 11.55 -31.93
CA ALA A 3 12.54 12.83 -32.41
C ALA A 3 13.04 13.73 -31.27
N ASP A 4 12.47 13.58 -30.07
CA ASP A 4 12.94 14.20 -28.83
C ASP A 4 12.88 13.17 -27.66
N PRO A 5 14.01 12.51 -27.33
CA PRO A 5 14.06 11.53 -26.26
C PRO A 5 13.73 12.07 -24.86
N GLY A 6 13.98 13.36 -24.60
CA GLY A 6 13.72 13.99 -23.31
C GLY A 6 12.23 14.18 -23.08
N LEU A 7 11.53 14.74 -24.08
CA LEU A 7 10.08 14.87 -24.04
C LEU A 7 9.39 13.50 -23.94
N LYS A 8 9.86 12.50 -24.70
CA LYS A 8 9.25 11.17 -24.65
C LYS A 8 9.43 10.50 -23.28
N ARG A 9 10.55 10.73 -22.60
CA ARG A 9 10.77 10.24 -21.23
C ARG A 9 9.80 10.89 -20.24
N ALA A 10 9.62 12.21 -20.31
CA ALA A 10 8.70 12.93 -19.42
C ALA A 10 7.24 12.46 -19.61
N GLU A 11 6.82 12.23 -20.86
CA GLU A 11 5.51 11.68 -21.19
C GLU A 11 5.29 10.30 -20.55
N LEU A 12 6.26 9.38 -20.71
CA LEU A 12 6.18 8.03 -20.15
C LEU A 12 6.18 8.02 -18.62
N ILE A 13 6.95 8.92 -17.98
CA ILE A 13 6.94 9.06 -16.51
C ILE A 13 5.56 9.49 -16.03
N ARG A 14 4.95 10.47 -16.69
CA ARG A 14 3.60 10.95 -16.34
C ARG A 14 2.58 9.83 -16.50
N GLU A 15 2.60 9.17 -17.65
CA GLU A 15 1.69 8.06 -17.95
C GLU A 15 1.81 6.92 -16.93
N TYR A 16 3.05 6.57 -16.55
CA TYR A 16 3.27 5.54 -15.54
C TYR A 16 2.74 5.97 -14.16
N ARG A 17 3.00 7.22 -13.77
CA ARG A 17 2.52 7.76 -12.48
C ARG A 17 0.99 7.74 -12.41
N ASP A 18 0.32 8.18 -13.47
CA ASP A 18 -1.14 8.26 -13.53
C ASP A 18 -1.80 6.88 -13.52
N LYS A 19 -1.16 5.88 -14.15
CA LYS A 19 -1.69 4.50 -14.23
C LYS A 19 -1.42 3.66 -12.99
N PHE A 20 -0.25 3.82 -12.37
CA PHE A 20 0.23 2.85 -11.37
C PHE A 20 0.56 3.47 -10.02
N SER A 21 0.94 4.74 -9.97
CA SER A 21 1.38 5.40 -8.72
C SER A 21 0.25 6.20 -8.05
N THR A 22 -0.98 5.73 -8.18
CA THR A 22 -2.14 6.29 -7.49
C THR A 22 -2.55 5.37 -6.34
N PRO A 23 -3.04 5.91 -5.20
CA PRO A 23 -3.49 5.09 -4.09
C PRO A 23 -4.69 4.21 -4.46
N TYR A 24 -5.48 4.63 -5.45
CA TYR A 24 -6.63 3.89 -5.96
C TYR A 24 -6.23 2.58 -6.65
N ALA A 25 -5.12 2.57 -7.39
CA ALA A 25 -4.62 1.35 -8.02
C ALA A 25 -4.27 0.26 -6.99
N ALA A 26 -3.85 0.63 -5.78
CA ALA A 26 -3.60 -0.30 -4.68
C ALA A 26 -4.90 -0.76 -3.99
N ALA A 27 -5.88 0.14 -3.86
CA ALA A 27 -7.20 -0.16 -3.31
C ALA A 27 -7.99 -1.13 -4.22
N GLU A 28 -7.97 -0.92 -5.54
CA GLU A 28 -8.62 -1.83 -6.52
C GLU A 28 -8.08 -3.26 -6.45
N ARG A 29 -6.81 -3.43 -6.07
CA ARG A 29 -6.17 -4.74 -5.90
C ARG A 29 -6.36 -5.34 -4.51
N GLY A 30 -6.99 -4.62 -3.58
CA GLY A 30 -7.20 -5.05 -2.21
C GLY A 30 -5.92 -5.08 -1.37
N PHE A 31 -4.83 -4.40 -1.79
CA PHE A 31 -3.62 -4.27 -0.97
C PHE A 31 -3.80 -3.27 0.18
N VAL A 32 -4.70 -2.30 -0.02
CA VAL A 32 -5.10 -1.31 0.97
C VAL A 32 -6.61 -1.39 1.08
N ASP A 33 -7.13 -1.37 2.32
CA ASP A 33 -8.57 -1.47 2.57
C ASP A 33 -9.34 -0.24 2.05
N GLU A 34 -8.78 0.97 2.24
CA GLU A 34 -9.44 2.23 1.87
C GLU A 34 -8.47 3.39 1.68
N VAL A 35 -8.84 4.33 0.79
CA VAL A 35 -8.21 5.65 0.67
C VAL A 35 -9.05 6.64 1.45
N ILE A 36 -8.43 7.33 2.41
CA ILE A 36 -9.13 8.21 3.36
C ILE A 36 -8.62 9.65 3.29
N GLU A 37 -9.45 10.57 3.76
CA GLU A 37 -9.00 11.93 4.04
C GLU A 37 -7.96 11.94 5.17
N PRO A 38 -6.85 12.69 5.06
CA PRO A 38 -5.78 12.68 6.07
C PRO A 38 -6.28 12.98 7.49
N ALA A 39 -7.29 13.85 7.63
CA ALA A 39 -7.91 14.19 8.91
C ALA A 39 -8.63 13.01 9.58
N GLU A 40 -9.09 12.00 8.82
CA GLU A 40 -9.78 10.82 9.35
C GLU A 40 -8.84 9.77 9.94
N THR A 41 -7.52 9.92 9.78
CA THR A 41 -6.54 8.90 10.18
C THR A 41 -6.73 8.45 11.64
N ARG A 42 -6.88 9.38 12.58
CA ARG A 42 -7.04 9.07 14.01
C ARG A 42 -8.30 8.26 14.33
N PRO A 43 -9.53 8.69 13.95
CA PRO A 43 -10.73 7.89 14.23
C PRO A 43 -10.71 6.54 13.52
N ARG A 44 -10.08 6.43 12.34
CA ARG A 44 -9.92 5.16 11.60
C ARG A 44 -9.05 4.17 12.35
N LEU A 45 -7.89 4.62 12.84
CA LEU A 45 -6.99 3.80 13.68
C LEU A 45 -7.69 3.33 14.96
N ILE A 46 -8.45 4.20 15.63
CA ILE A 46 -9.18 3.83 16.85
C ILE A 46 -10.18 2.69 16.57
N ARG A 47 -10.92 2.76 15.45
CA ARG A 47 -11.86 1.70 15.07
C ARG A 47 -11.15 0.39 14.76
N ALA A 48 -10.08 0.43 13.98
CA ALA A 48 -9.29 -0.75 13.62
C ALA A 48 -8.72 -1.44 14.86
N LEU A 49 -8.11 -0.68 15.78
CA LEU A 49 -7.54 -1.22 17.02
C LEU A 49 -8.60 -1.79 17.96
N ARG A 50 -9.79 -1.17 18.05
CA ARG A 50 -10.91 -1.73 18.82
C ARG A 50 -11.36 -3.07 18.26
N MET A 51 -11.52 -3.16 16.94
CA MET A 51 -11.89 -4.42 16.26
C MET A 51 -10.84 -5.51 16.50
N LEU A 52 -9.54 -5.16 16.45
CA LEU A 52 -8.44 -6.10 16.62
C LEU A 52 -8.13 -6.48 18.08
N SER A 53 -8.79 -5.83 19.07
CA SER A 53 -8.48 -5.99 20.50
C SER A 53 -8.57 -7.43 21.01
N THR A 54 -9.41 -8.26 20.39
CA THR A 54 -9.61 -9.66 20.75
C THR A 54 -8.99 -10.64 19.75
N LYS A 55 -8.28 -10.16 18.72
CA LYS A 55 -7.64 -11.03 17.72
C LYS A 55 -6.65 -11.99 18.42
N ARG A 56 -6.72 -13.27 18.05
CA ARG A 56 -5.77 -14.33 18.45
C ARG A 56 -5.38 -15.10 17.20
N GLU A 57 -4.09 -15.33 17.04
CA GLU A 57 -3.52 -16.03 15.89
C GLU A 57 -2.52 -17.07 16.39
N SER A 58 -2.66 -18.30 15.90
CA SER A 58 -1.75 -19.40 16.23
C SER A 58 -0.61 -19.45 15.21
N VAL A 59 0.62 -19.56 15.68
CA VAL A 59 1.79 -19.78 14.83
C VAL A 59 2.20 -21.27 14.87
N PRO A 60 2.87 -21.80 13.82
CA PRO A 60 3.36 -23.17 13.83
C PRO A 60 4.28 -23.47 15.03
N ALA A 61 4.19 -24.68 15.58
CA ALA A 61 4.98 -25.11 16.73
C ALA A 61 6.47 -25.22 16.37
N ARG A 62 7.32 -24.44 17.05
CA ARG A 62 8.78 -24.41 16.88
C ARG A 62 9.45 -23.83 18.12
N LYS A 63 10.75 -24.10 18.32
CA LYS A 63 11.54 -23.51 19.44
C LYS A 63 11.71 -21.99 19.27
N HIS A 64 12.07 -21.55 18.07
CA HIS A 64 12.19 -20.15 17.67
C HIS A 64 12.20 -20.05 16.13
N GLY A 65 12.16 -18.84 15.60
CA GLY A 65 12.40 -18.59 14.17
C GLY A 65 13.89 -18.62 13.80
N ASN A 66 14.19 -18.48 12.51
CA ASN A 66 15.53 -18.25 11.98
C ASN A 66 15.48 -17.04 11.06
N ILE A 67 15.55 -15.84 11.65
CA ILE A 67 15.58 -14.60 10.88
C ILE A 67 16.98 -14.41 10.28
N PRO A 68 17.12 -13.92 9.03
CA PRO A 68 18.43 -13.56 8.48
C PRO A 68 19.14 -12.54 9.37
N LEU A 69 20.44 -12.75 9.60
CA LEU A 69 21.33 -11.83 10.33
C LEU A 69 22.10 -10.92 9.36
#